data_AF-Q4WHJ6-F1
#
_entry.id   AF-Q4WHJ6-F1
#
_cell.length_a   1.000
_cell.length_b   1.000
_cell.length_c   1.000
_cell.angle_alpha   90.00
_cell.angle_beta   90.00
_cell.angle_gamma   90.00
#
_symmetry.space_group_name_H-M   'P 1'
#
loop_
_entity.id
_entity.type
_entity.pdbx_description
1 polymer ?
#
loop_
_entity_poly.entity_id
_entity_poly.type
_entity_poly.pdbx_seq_one_letter_code
_entity_poly.pdbx_strand_id
1 'polypeptide(L)'
;MSRPQPPGHLLLPRLFLSSPHLNLMLNDDIFPSLLGLSTDSFCITIRDPSLQNSPAAFQFASSDDLNWFSTHNCTTIDDDITLLESFNGSFSLPDVTSIRGIITYTGPTETFKLTSISLPDVLYLGGMNVDLPGSQKIINVSAPKVTAIDSINLASVPAMSSRHRTNQLSVRLDSLEQVNGNLSIRGFDTIATNFLDDEAYGQLPLSFPALKYATFIQFSGVITECVISICIYISRP
;
A
#
# COMPACT_ATOMS: atom_id res chain seq x y z
N MET A 1 44.92 19.22 49.21
CA MET A 1 44.70 17.93 48.53
C MET A 1 43.29 17.46 48.85
N SER A 2 42.37 17.62 47.90
CA SER A 2 40.98 17.15 48.00
C SER A 2 40.64 16.46 46.68
N ARG A 3 40.20 15.21 46.75
CA ARG A 3 39.92 14.30 45.63
C ARG A 3 38.74 14.79 44.77
N PRO A 4 38.72 14.47 43.47
CA PRO A 4 37.60 14.79 42.57
C PRO A 4 36.47 13.76 42.69
N GLN A 5 35.23 14.21 42.51
CA GLN A 5 34.02 13.39 42.49
C GLN A 5 33.48 13.31 41.05
N PRO A 6 33.01 12.13 40.57
CA PRO A 6 32.65 11.90 39.16
C PRO A 6 31.23 12.36 38.80
N PRO A 7 30.91 12.52 37.49
CA PRO A 7 29.60 12.98 37.02
C PRO A 7 28.53 11.88 37.12
N GLY A 8 27.37 12.25 37.65
CA GLY A 8 26.19 11.40 37.77
C GLY A 8 25.32 11.37 36.51
N HIS A 9 24.74 10.18 36.30
CA HIS A 9 23.87 9.68 35.24
C HIS A 9 22.68 10.54 34.75
N LEU A 10 22.48 10.49 33.42
CA LEU A 10 21.24 10.20 32.67
C LEU A 10 19.88 10.29 33.42
N LEU A 11 19.04 11.23 32.98
CA LEU A 11 17.57 11.08 32.89
C LEU A 11 17.02 11.95 31.74
N LEU A 12 16.71 11.34 30.59
CA LEU A 12 15.46 11.64 29.86
C LEU A 12 14.32 10.97 30.68
N PRO A 13 13.04 11.41 30.64
CA PRO A 13 12.34 11.99 29.49
C PRO A 13 11.37 13.15 29.82
N ARG A 14 10.78 13.79 28.80
CA ARG A 14 9.33 14.07 28.72
C ARG A 14 8.96 14.77 27.41
N LEU A 15 8.34 13.99 26.52
CA LEU A 15 7.32 14.47 25.60
C LEU A 15 6.17 15.08 26.40
N PHE A 16 5.71 16.27 26.02
CA PHE A 16 4.29 16.65 25.96
C PHE A 16 4.13 17.83 25.00
N LEU A 17 3.31 17.62 23.98
CA LEU A 17 2.79 18.64 23.05
C LEU A 17 1.87 19.62 23.80
N SER A 18 2.04 20.92 23.57
CA SER A 18 0.96 21.92 23.65
C SER A 18 1.47 23.30 23.22
N SER A 19 1.13 23.74 22.01
CA SER A 19 0.44 25.03 21.83
C SER A 19 0.01 25.27 20.39
N PRO A 20 -1.18 25.85 20.18
CA PRO A 20 -1.70 26.27 18.89
C PRO A 20 -1.13 27.65 18.52
N HIS A 21 -1.24 28.01 17.23
CA HIS A 21 -0.70 29.20 16.56
C HIS A 21 0.68 29.03 15.94
N LEU A 22 0.74 28.23 14.87
CA LEU A 22 1.63 28.55 13.76
C LEU A 22 0.75 28.86 12.55
N ASN A 23 0.73 30.14 12.16
CA ASN A 23 0.29 30.58 10.85
C ASN A 23 1.17 29.86 9.81
N LEU A 24 0.64 28.82 9.18
CA LEU A 24 1.21 28.29 7.96
C LEU A 24 0.86 29.26 6.83
N MET A 25 1.82 30.12 6.52
CA MET A 25 1.96 30.73 5.21
C MET A 25 1.88 29.58 4.18
N LEU A 26 0.81 29.55 3.40
CA LEU A 26 0.69 28.69 2.23
C LEU A 26 1.87 29.01 1.30
N ASN A 27 2.86 28.13 1.28
CA ASN A 27 3.83 28.10 0.21
C ASN A 27 3.12 27.48 -1.01
N ASP A 28 2.57 28.33 -1.86
CA ASP A 28 1.99 28.00 -3.17
C ASP A 28 3.05 27.54 -4.21
N ASP A 29 4.24 27.08 -3.77
CA ASP A 29 5.39 26.82 -4.64
C ASP A 29 5.75 25.32 -4.83
N ILE A 30 4.86 24.37 -4.49
CA ILE A 30 5.14 22.92 -4.61
C ILE A 30 4.54 22.25 -5.87
N PHE A 31 3.83 22.98 -6.76
CA PHE A 31 3.34 22.37 -8.01
C PHE A 31 3.37 23.32 -9.22
N PRO A 32 4.51 23.49 -9.93
CA PRO A 32 4.51 24.19 -11.19
C PRO A 32 4.34 23.20 -12.36
N SER A 33 3.19 22.52 -12.48
CA SER A 33 2.86 21.73 -13.70
C SER A 33 1.45 21.10 -13.80
N LEU A 34 0.41 21.62 -13.12
CA LEU A 34 -0.95 21.04 -13.22
C LEU A 34 -2.02 21.95 -13.85
N LEU A 35 -1.61 23.00 -14.57
CA LEU A 35 -2.54 23.79 -15.40
C LEU A 35 -2.45 23.41 -16.90
N GLY A 36 -2.28 22.12 -17.19
CA GLY A 36 -2.71 21.58 -18.47
C GLY A 36 -4.21 21.33 -18.39
N LEU A 37 -5.00 21.92 -19.30
CA LEU A 37 -6.39 21.54 -19.51
C LEU A 37 -6.46 20.06 -19.91
N SER A 38 -6.43 19.16 -18.92
CA SER A 38 -6.88 17.78 -19.10
C SER A 38 -8.40 17.81 -19.04
N THR A 39 -9.06 17.26 -20.05
CA THR A 39 -10.47 16.87 -19.94
C THR A 39 -10.53 15.65 -19.02
N ASP A 40 -10.28 15.87 -17.72
CA ASP A 40 -10.37 14.82 -16.73
C ASP A 40 -11.82 14.39 -16.62
N SER A 41 -12.08 13.14 -16.99
CA SER A 41 -13.35 12.46 -16.81
C SER A 41 -13.34 11.84 -15.42
N PHE A 42 -14.11 12.46 -14.54
CA PHE A 42 -14.25 12.03 -13.16
C PHE A 42 -15.34 10.97 -13.04
N CYS A 43 -15.01 9.89 -12.35
CA CYS A 43 -15.94 8.85 -11.96
C CYS A 43 -16.08 8.83 -10.44
N ILE A 44 -17.32 9.04 -9.99
CA ILE A 44 -17.75 9.10 -8.60
C ILE A 44 -18.96 8.20 -8.42
N THR A 45 -19.16 7.61 -7.24
CA THR A 45 -20.46 7.00 -6.95
C THR A 45 -21.47 8.08 -6.56
N ILE A 46 -22.64 8.05 -7.20
CA ILE A 46 -23.74 8.95 -6.86
C ILE A 46 -24.39 8.39 -5.60
N ARG A 47 -24.30 9.13 -4.48
CA ARG A 47 -24.94 8.75 -3.23
C ARG A 47 -26.45 8.73 -3.38
N ASP A 48 -27.08 7.63 -3.00
CA ASP A 48 -28.49 7.66 -2.60
C ASP A 48 -28.56 8.25 -1.18
N PRO A 49 -29.17 9.43 -0.97
CA PRO A 49 -29.27 10.07 0.34
C PRO A 49 -30.06 9.24 1.37
N SER A 50 -30.73 8.16 0.97
CA SER A 50 -31.41 7.22 1.86
C SER A 50 -30.47 6.15 2.48
N LEU A 51 -29.27 5.94 1.93
CA LEU A 51 -28.27 4.96 2.39
C LEU A 51 -27.13 5.63 3.20
N GLN A 52 -27.48 6.45 4.20
CA GLN A 52 -26.54 7.33 4.93
C GLN A 52 -25.37 6.63 5.65
N ASN A 53 -25.37 5.30 5.78
CA ASN A 53 -24.42 4.57 6.63
C ASN A 53 -23.47 3.62 5.88
N SER A 54 -23.49 3.60 4.53
CA SER A 54 -22.48 2.87 3.76
C SER A 54 -21.44 3.87 3.24
N PRO A 55 -20.13 3.58 3.34
CA PRO A 55 -19.14 4.30 2.56
C PRO A 55 -19.58 4.27 1.09
N ALA A 56 -19.57 5.44 0.44
CA ALA A 56 -19.66 5.51 -1.00
C ALA A 56 -18.39 4.79 -1.52
N ALA A 57 -18.57 3.69 -2.24
CA ALA A 57 -17.47 2.92 -2.78
C ALA A 57 -17.98 2.19 -4.01
N PHE A 58 -17.17 2.16 -5.07
CA PHE A 58 -17.39 1.27 -6.18
C PHE A 58 -17.18 -0.17 -5.70
N GLN A 59 -18.19 -1.03 -5.86
CA GLN A 59 -18.12 -2.42 -5.42
C GLN A 59 -18.07 -3.35 -6.64
N PHE A 60 -17.06 -4.22 -6.68
CA PHE A 60 -16.84 -5.12 -7.82
C PHE A 60 -16.83 -6.58 -7.36
N ALA A 61 -17.66 -7.39 -8.01
CA ALA A 61 -17.73 -8.83 -7.78
C ALA A 61 -16.89 -9.62 -8.80
N SER A 62 -16.49 -9.00 -9.91
CA SER A 62 -15.73 -9.65 -10.98
C SER A 62 -14.82 -8.67 -11.73
N SER A 63 -13.83 -9.21 -12.46
CA SER A 63 -12.97 -8.40 -13.33
C SER A 63 -13.75 -7.76 -14.49
N ASP A 64 -14.84 -8.40 -14.94
CA ASP A 64 -15.66 -7.89 -16.05
C ASP A 64 -16.39 -6.59 -15.68
N ASP A 65 -16.73 -6.42 -14.40
CA ASP A 65 -17.38 -5.21 -13.89
C ASP A 65 -16.47 -3.97 -14.00
N LEU A 66 -15.15 -4.15 -14.08
CA LEU A 66 -14.17 -3.06 -14.20
C LEU A 66 -14.24 -2.36 -15.56
N ASN A 67 -14.78 -3.03 -16.59
CA ASN A 67 -15.01 -2.42 -17.90
C ASN A 67 -15.96 -1.21 -17.81
N TRP A 68 -16.71 -1.08 -16.73
CA TRP A 68 -17.50 0.11 -16.46
C TRP A 68 -16.66 1.39 -16.51
N PHE A 69 -15.44 1.40 -15.95
CA PHE A 69 -14.59 2.59 -15.99
C PHE A 69 -14.15 2.95 -17.42
N SER A 70 -13.73 1.97 -18.21
CA SER A 70 -13.34 2.19 -19.61
C SER A 70 -14.52 2.64 -20.47
N THR A 71 -15.70 2.07 -20.28
CA THR A 71 -16.91 2.47 -21.03
C THR A 71 -17.40 3.88 -20.68
N HIS A 72 -17.04 4.39 -19.50
CA HIS A 72 -17.31 5.77 -19.07
C HIS A 72 -16.10 6.70 -19.29
N ASN A 73 -15.07 6.22 -19.98
CA ASN A 73 -13.82 6.92 -20.25
C ASN A 73 -13.16 7.50 -19.00
N CYS A 74 -13.28 6.87 -17.83
CA CYS A 74 -12.79 7.43 -16.57
C CYS A 74 -11.26 7.61 -16.58
N THR A 75 -10.76 8.83 -16.39
CA THR A 75 -9.32 9.10 -16.16
C THR A 75 -9.01 9.36 -14.69
N THR A 76 -10.01 9.82 -13.92
CA THR A 76 -9.90 10.03 -12.47
C THR A 76 -11.04 9.35 -11.72
N ILE A 77 -10.71 8.61 -10.67
CA ILE A 77 -11.67 8.03 -9.74
C ILE A 77 -11.59 8.82 -8.43
N ASP A 78 -12.68 9.50 -8.09
CA ASP A 78 -12.78 10.30 -6.86
C ASP A 78 -13.70 9.61 -5.84
N ASP A 79 -13.38 8.35 -5.56
CA ASP A 79 -14.11 7.51 -4.62
C ASP A 79 -13.30 6.27 -4.20
N ASP A 80 -13.77 5.59 -3.16
CA ASP A 80 -13.20 4.30 -2.72
C ASP A 80 -13.58 3.18 -3.69
N ILE A 81 -12.73 2.15 -3.75
CA ILE A 81 -12.95 0.94 -4.56
C ILE A 81 -12.89 -0.26 -3.63
N THR A 82 -13.94 -1.06 -3.57
CA THR A 82 -14.00 -2.29 -2.78
C THR A 82 -14.16 -3.49 -3.68
N LEU A 83 -13.19 -4.39 -3.66
CA LEU A 83 -13.28 -5.69 -4.29
C LEU A 83 -14.00 -6.63 -3.32
N LEU A 84 -15.18 -7.11 -3.73
CA LEU A 84 -16.00 -7.98 -2.90
C LEU A 84 -15.33 -9.34 -2.69
N GLU A 85 -15.77 -10.09 -1.68
CA GLU A 85 -15.26 -11.43 -1.39
C GLU A 85 -15.43 -12.40 -2.58
N SER A 86 -16.39 -12.14 -3.47
CA SER A 86 -16.60 -12.91 -4.70
C SER A 86 -15.65 -12.53 -5.84
N PHE A 87 -14.85 -11.47 -5.70
CA PHE A 87 -13.93 -11.02 -6.74
C PHE A 87 -12.88 -12.08 -7.04
N ASN A 88 -12.81 -12.46 -8.31
CA ASN A 88 -11.92 -13.50 -8.79
C ASN A 88 -11.17 -13.01 -10.04
N GLY A 89 -9.90 -13.38 -10.13
CA GLY A 89 -9.05 -12.98 -11.25
C GLY A 89 -8.26 -11.71 -10.96
N SER A 90 -8.09 -10.85 -11.96
CA SER A 90 -7.15 -9.73 -11.91
C SER A 90 -7.87 -8.40 -11.90
N PHE A 91 -7.48 -7.52 -10.98
CA PHE A 91 -7.96 -6.15 -10.96
C PHE A 91 -7.04 -5.29 -11.82
N SER A 92 -7.56 -4.74 -12.91
CA SER A 92 -6.79 -3.86 -13.81
C SER A 92 -7.61 -2.65 -14.20
N LEU A 93 -7.00 -1.46 -14.06
CA LEU A 93 -7.59 -0.19 -14.47
C LEU A 93 -6.64 0.52 -15.45
N PRO A 94 -6.69 0.19 -16.75
CA PRO A 94 -5.98 0.96 -17.78
C PRO A 94 -6.61 2.35 -17.91
N ASP A 95 -5.84 3.31 -18.43
CA ASP A 95 -6.28 4.69 -18.73
C ASP A 95 -6.66 5.58 -17.51
N VAL A 96 -6.81 4.98 -16.33
CA VAL A 96 -6.99 5.71 -15.07
C VAL A 96 -5.63 6.25 -14.62
N THR A 97 -5.56 7.56 -14.42
CA THR A 97 -4.34 8.29 -14.03
C THR A 97 -4.33 8.72 -12.57
N SER A 98 -5.50 8.85 -11.95
CA SER A 98 -5.63 9.27 -10.55
C SER A 98 -6.75 8.51 -9.86
N ILE A 99 -6.45 7.94 -8.69
CA ILE A 99 -7.44 7.33 -7.79
C ILE A 99 -7.30 8.03 -6.44
N ARG A 100 -8.30 8.80 -6.02
CA ARG A 100 -8.25 9.56 -4.75
C ARG A 100 -8.68 8.76 -3.53
N GLY A 101 -9.54 7.76 -3.73
CA GLY A 101 -9.96 6.87 -2.67
C GLY A 101 -8.98 5.73 -2.40
N ILE A 102 -9.45 4.79 -1.58
CA ILE A 102 -8.71 3.61 -1.13
C ILE A 102 -9.23 2.38 -1.87
N ILE A 103 -8.32 1.62 -2.48
CA ILE A 103 -8.62 0.29 -3.01
C ILE A 103 -8.56 -0.72 -1.87
N THR A 104 -9.68 -1.37 -1.57
CA THR A 104 -9.80 -2.35 -0.48
C THR A 104 -10.11 -3.74 -1.02
N TYR A 105 -9.38 -4.74 -0.53
CA TYR A 105 -9.70 -6.16 -0.72
C TYR A 105 -9.41 -6.94 0.55
N THR A 106 -10.40 -7.70 1.00
CA THR A 106 -10.23 -8.69 2.08
C THR A 106 -10.58 -10.04 1.48
N GLY A 107 -9.57 -10.88 1.26
CA GLY A 107 -9.77 -12.13 0.55
C GLY A 107 -10.54 -13.18 1.39
N PRO A 108 -11.44 -13.96 0.75
CA PRO A 108 -12.20 -15.00 1.43
C PRO A 108 -11.32 -16.23 1.75
N THR A 109 -11.74 -17.08 2.68
CA THR A 109 -10.92 -18.20 3.14
C THR A 109 -10.69 -19.33 2.12
N GLU A 110 -11.56 -19.52 1.11
CA GLU A 110 -11.62 -20.82 0.41
C GLU A 110 -11.59 -20.83 -1.13
N THR A 111 -12.29 -19.94 -1.87
CA THR A 111 -12.53 -20.18 -3.31
C THR A 111 -12.10 -19.08 -4.28
N PHE A 112 -12.42 -17.82 -4.01
CA PHE A 112 -12.10 -16.71 -4.94
C PHE A 112 -10.76 -16.08 -4.62
N LYS A 113 -9.96 -15.83 -5.66
CA LYS A 113 -8.59 -15.36 -5.49
C LYS A 113 -8.32 -14.20 -6.42
N LEU A 114 -8.01 -13.04 -5.82
CA LEU A 114 -7.37 -11.95 -6.52
C LEU A 114 -5.97 -12.41 -6.96
N THR A 115 -5.67 -12.42 -8.24
CA THR A 115 -4.37 -12.91 -8.73
C THR A 115 -3.39 -11.77 -8.99
N SER A 116 -3.89 -10.59 -9.31
CA SER A 116 -3.06 -9.41 -9.53
C SER A 116 -3.84 -8.12 -9.38
N ILE A 117 -3.11 -7.05 -9.09
CA ILE A 117 -3.54 -5.66 -9.17
C ILE A 117 -2.60 -4.94 -10.15
N SER A 118 -3.14 -4.41 -11.23
CA SER A 118 -2.39 -3.72 -12.28
C SER A 118 -2.95 -2.32 -12.51
N LEU A 119 -2.14 -1.31 -12.21
CA LEU A 119 -2.46 0.11 -12.34
C LEU A 119 -1.41 0.78 -13.25
N PRO A 120 -1.43 0.50 -14.56
CA PRO A 120 -0.34 0.83 -15.48
C PRO A 120 -0.16 2.34 -15.72
N ASP A 121 -1.24 3.11 -15.63
CA ASP A 121 -1.28 4.54 -15.98
C ASP A 121 -1.48 5.45 -14.76
N VAL A 122 -1.71 4.87 -13.58
CA VAL A 122 -1.95 5.64 -12.36
C VAL A 122 -0.67 6.37 -11.94
N LEU A 123 -0.81 7.67 -11.70
CA LEU A 123 0.23 8.59 -11.22
C LEU A 123 0.05 8.88 -9.73
N TYR A 124 -1.21 9.01 -9.28
CA TYR A 124 -1.57 9.25 -7.88
C TYR A 124 -2.57 8.22 -7.38
N LEU A 125 -2.31 7.68 -6.19
CA LEU A 125 -3.16 6.69 -5.52
C LEU A 125 -3.38 7.09 -4.06
N GLY A 126 -4.62 7.38 -3.67
CA GLY A 126 -4.98 7.71 -2.29
C GLY A 126 -4.60 6.57 -1.35
N GLY A 127 -5.08 5.36 -1.61
CA GLY A 127 -4.46 4.22 -0.94
C GLY A 127 -4.84 2.85 -1.42
N MET A 128 -4.23 1.86 -0.77
CA MET A 128 -4.47 0.45 -1.04
C MET A 128 -4.38 -0.35 0.26
N ASN A 129 -5.44 -1.08 0.60
CA ASN A 129 -5.50 -1.99 1.72
C ASN A 129 -5.91 -3.38 1.25
N VAL A 130 -4.95 -4.30 1.18
CA VAL A 130 -5.15 -5.65 0.64
C VAL A 130 -4.75 -6.65 1.71
N ASP A 131 -5.72 -7.41 2.20
CA ASP A 131 -5.52 -8.48 3.17
C ASP A 131 -5.80 -9.84 2.50
N LEU A 132 -4.75 -10.66 2.42
CA LEU A 132 -4.78 -11.92 1.69
C LEU A 132 -4.87 -13.11 2.66
N PRO A 133 -5.80 -14.05 2.43
CA PRO A 133 -5.84 -15.30 3.16
C PRO A 133 -4.59 -16.13 2.87
N GLY A 134 -4.11 -16.90 3.84
CA GLY A 134 -2.90 -17.70 3.66
C GLY A 134 -2.98 -18.80 2.62
N SER A 135 -4.18 -19.12 2.14
CA SER A 135 -4.41 -20.10 1.06
C SER A 135 -4.15 -19.52 -0.34
N GLN A 136 -3.91 -18.21 -0.45
CA GLN A 136 -3.68 -17.50 -1.70
C GLN A 136 -2.20 -17.47 -2.05
N LYS A 137 -1.88 -17.98 -3.24
CA LYS A 137 -0.50 -18.32 -3.62
C LYS A 137 0.30 -17.11 -4.10
N ILE A 138 -0.28 -16.25 -4.93
CA ILE A 138 0.45 -15.18 -5.58
C ILE A 138 -0.47 -13.98 -5.75
N ILE A 139 0.03 -12.81 -5.37
CA ILE A 139 -0.48 -11.55 -5.87
C ILE A 139 0.68 -10.73 -6.40
N ASN A 140 0.52 -10.25 -7.62
CA ASN A 140 1.40 -9.24 -8.18
C ASN A 140 0.70 -7.89 -8.11
N VAL A 141 1.29 -6.94 -7.38
CA VAL A 141 0.84 -5.55 -7.34
C VAL A 141 1.81 -4.72 -8.16
N SER A 142 1.33 -4.18 -9.27
CA SER A 142 2.13 -3.39 -10.22
C SER A 142 1.47 -2.05 -10.48
N ALA A 143 2.16 -0.97 -10.10
CA ALA A 143 1.78 0.40 -10.44
C ALA A 143 3.05 1.20 -10.82
N PRO A 144 3.61 0.95 -12.01
CA PRO A 144 4.97 1.37 -12.35
C PRO A 144 5.12 2.88 -12.48
N LYS A 145 4.04 3.60 -12.82
CA LYS A 145 4.03 5.06 -13.01
C LYS A 145 3.57 5.84 -11.78
N VAL A 146 3.14 5.17 -10.71
CA VAL A 146 2.70 5.86 -9.49
C VAL A 146 3.86 6.63 -8.90
N THR A 147 3.70 7.93 -8.72
CA THR A 147 4.71 8.81 -8.12
C THR A 147 4.39 9.16 -6.67
N ALA A 148 3.11 9.16 -6.29
CA ALA A 148 2.66 9.50 -4.95
C ALA A 148 1.53 8.58 -4.48
N ILE A 149 1.63 8.15 -3.21
CA ILE A 149 0.63 7.35 -2.51
C ILE A 149 0.33 7.98 -1.15
N ASP A 150 -0.92 8.01 -0.68
CA ASP A 150 -1.15 8.36 0.72
C ASP A 150 -0.89 7.17 1.63
N SER A 151 -1.51 6.01 1.41
CA SER A 151 -1.19 4.82 2.20
C SER A 151 -1.27 3.51 1.43
N ILE A 152 -0.39 2.58 1.77
CA ILE A 152 -0.43 1.21 1.26
C ILE A 152 -0.20 0.22 2.40
N ASN A 153 -1.11 -0.73 2.53
CA ASN A 153 -1.03 -1.84 3.47
C ASN A 153 -1.34 -3.13 2.72
N LEU A 154 -0.32 -3.94 2.51
CA LEU A 154 -0.44 -5.25 1.88
C LEU A 154 -0.09 -6.29 2.95
N ALA A 155 -1.00 -7.21 3.24
CA ALA A 155 -0.80 -8.25 4.23
C ALA A 155 -1.17 -9.62 3.66
N SER A 156 -0.39 -10.64 4.03
CA SER A 156 -0.74 -12.04 3.84
C SER A 156 -0.81 -12.75 5.19
N VAL A 157 -1.97 -13.34 5.50
CA VAL A 157 -2.26 -14.03 6.76
C VAL A 157 -1.75 -15.49 6.67
N PRO A 158 -1.29 -16.13 7.77
CA PRO A 158 -0.95 -17.55 7.77
C PRO A 158 -2.12 -18.47 7.37
N ALA A 159 -1.85 -19.50 6.56
CA ALA A 159 -2.76 -20.64 6.42
C ALA A 159 -2.49 -21.64 7.55
N MET A 160 -3.51 -21.95 8.37
CA MET A 160 -3.38 -22.86 9.51
C MET A 160 -3.05 -24.34 9.15
N SER A 161 -2.95 -24.71 7.87
CA SER A 161 -2.98 -26.13 7.48
C SER A 161 -1.96 -26.61 6.41
N SER A 162 -1.07 -25.79 5.86
CA SER A 162 -0.22 -26.27 4.75
C SER A 162 1.26 -26.17 5.04
N ARG A 163 1.86 -27.32 5.38
CA ARG A 163 3.27 -27.60 5.07
C ARG A 163 3.46 -27.39 3.56
N HIS A 164 4.42 -26.54 3.20
CA HIS A 164 4.83 -26.24 1.81
C HIS A 164 3.81 -25.50 0.94
N ARG A 165 3.65 -24.19 1.15
CA ARG A 165 3.13 -23.29 0.11
C ARG A 165 3.93 -21.98 0.09
N THR A 166 4.55 -21.68 -1.04
CA THR A 166 5.23 -20.42 -1.32
C THR A 166 4.18 -19.37 -1.64
N ASN A 167 3.82 -18.56 -0.65
CA ASN A 167 3.04 -17.36 -0.92
C ASN A 167 4.00 -16.28 -1.40
N GLN A 168 3.89 -15.89 -2.68
CA GLN A 168 4.76 -14.88 -3.29
C GLN A 168 3.96 -13.60 -3.52
N LEU A 169 4.16 -12.61 -2.65
CA LEU A 169 3.70 -11.25 -2.85
C LEU A 169 4.82 -10.50 -3.59
N SER A 170 4.53 -9.97 -4.77
CA SER A 170 5.47 -9.10 -5.50
C SER A 170 4.86 -7.72 -5.64
N VAL A 171 5.66 -6.69 -5.33
CA VAL A 171 5.23 -5.29 -5.35
C VAL A 171 6.23 -4.49 -6.19
N ARG A 172 5.74 -3.90 -7.29
CA ARG A 172 6.53 -3.06 -8.20
C ARG A 172 5.93 -1.67 -8.29
N LEU A 173 6.58 -0.71 -7.65
CA LEU A 173 6.22 0.71 -7.65
C LEU A 173 7.44 1.53 -8.09
N ASP A 174 7.84 1.33 -9.35
CA ASP A 174 9.16 1.75 -9.85
C ASP A 174 9.38 3.28 -9.81
N SER A 175 8.31 4.06 -10.03
CA SER A 175 8.36 5.53 -10.03
C SER A 175 7.91 6.16 -8.71
N LEU A 176 7.63 5.37 -7.67
CA LEU A 176 7.09 5.88 -6.41
C LEU A 176 8.12 6.76 -5.72
N GLU A 177 7.82 8.05 -5.60
CA GLU A 177 8.69 9.03 -4.94
C GLU A 177 8.23 9.36 -3.52
N GLN A 178 6.91 9.37 -3.28
CA GLN A 178 6.30 9.93 -2.08
C GLN A 178 5.25 9.00 -1.46
N VAL A 179 5.36 8.71 -0.16
CA VAL A 179 4.31 8.07 0.65
C VAL A 179 3.89 8.94 1.84
N ASN A 180 2.70 9.53 1.80
CA ASN A 180 2.28 10.51 2.82
C ASN A 180 1.96 9.90 4.18
N GLY A 181 1.51 8.65 4.21
CA GLY A 181 1.15 7.88 5.38
C GLY A 181 2.00 6.62 5.53
N ASN A 182 1.34 5.47 5.57
CA ASN A 182 2.00 4.19 5.85
C ASN A 182 2.36 3.45 4.57
N LEU A 183 3.61 3.01 4.45
CA LEU A 183 4.07 1.97 3.53
C LEU A 183 4.27 0.69 4.34
N SER A 184 3.26 -0.16 4.40
CA SER A 184 3.26 -1.43 5.14
C SER A 184 3.14 -2.61 4.17
N ILE A 185 4.15 -3.47 4.11
CA ILE A 185 4.11 -4.70 3.32
C ILE A 185 4.53 -5.87 4.20
N ARG A 186 3.56 -6.74 4.49
CA ARG A 186 3.71 -7.86 5.40
C ARG A 186 3.53 -9.16 4.63
N GLY A 187 4.67 -9.73 4.25
CA GLY A 187 4.76 -11.10 3.78
C GLY A 187 4.66 -12.10 4.92
N PHE A 188 4.57 -13.37 4.54
CA PHE A 188 4.53 -14.48 5.48
C PHE A 188 5.95 -14.93 5.86
N ASP A 189 6.12 -15.33 7.12
CA ASP A 189 7.35 -15.94 7.64
C ASP A 189 7.01 -17.37 8.09
N THR A 190 7.15 -18.33 7.18
CA THR A 190 7.25 -19.73 7.61
C THR A 190 8.69 -19.99 7.99
N ILE A 191 8.98 -19.97 9.29
CA ILE A 191 10.17 -20.64 9.82
C ILE A 191 10.08 -22.09 9.34
N ALA A 192 10.97 -22.49 8.44
CA ALA A 192 11.11 -23.89 8.07
C ALA A 192 11.32 -24.67 9.37
N THR A 193 10.45 -25.64 9.66
CA THR A 193 10.55 -26.45 10.88
C THR A 193 11.87 -27.23 10.97
N ASN A 194 12.65 -27.25 9.89
CA ASN A 194 14.01 -27.75 9.83
C ASN A 194 14.96 -26.58 9.49
N PHE A 195 15.82 -26.20 10.43
CA PHE A 195 16.92 -25.22 10.23
C PHE A 195 17.97 -25.65 9.18
N LEU A 196 17.74 -26.76 8.48
CA LEU A 196 18.64 -27.37 7.50
C LEU A 196 18.04 -27.44 6.08
N ASP A 197 16.76 -27.09 5.92
CA ASP A 197 16.19 -26.85 4.60
C ASP A 197 16.46 -25.37 4.26
N ASP A 198 17.58 -25.10 3.58
CA ASP A 198 18.02 -23.77 3.12
C ASP A 198 17.05 -23.06 2.14
N GLU A 199 15.86 -23.62 1.90
CA GLU A 199 14.85 -23.01 1.06
C GLU A 199 13.92 -22.14 1.89
N ALA A 200 14.21 -20.84 1.93
CA ALA A 200 13.30 -19.86 2.50
C ALA A 200 12.02 -19.79 1.64
N TYR A 201 10.93 -20.42 2.11
CA TYR A 201 9.65 -20.46 1.43
C TYR A 201 8.87 -19.16 1.66
N GLY A 202 8.67 -18.38 0.59
CA GLY A 202 7.89 -17.13 0.61
C GLY A 202 8.78 -15.91 0.45
N GLN A 203 9.18 -15.61 -0.78
CA GLN A 203 10.05 -14.47 -1.07
C GLN A 203 9.23 -13.20 -1.26
N LEU A 204 9.62 -12.13 -0.57
CA LEU A 204 9.05 -10.80 -0.72
C LEU A 204 10.08 -9.87 -1.40
N PRO A 205 10.18 -9.89 -2.75
CA PRO A 205 10.98 -8.91 -3.46
C PRO A 205 10.28 -7.55 -3.42
N LEU A 206 10.98 -6.55 -2.89
CA LEU A 206 10.53 -5.18 -2.71
C LEU A 206 11.39 -4.23 -3.55
N SER A 207 10.75 -3.45 -4.42
CA SER A 207 11.44 -2.49 -5.31
C SER A 207 10.78 -1.13 -5.28
N PHE A 208 11.48 -0.14 -4.72
CA PHE A 208 11.11 1.28 -4.63
C PHE A 208 12.32 2.18 -4.99
N PRO A 209 12.88 2.08 -6.20
CA PRO A 209 14.13 2.74 -6.55
C PRO A 209 14.01 4.28 -6.57
N ALA A 210 12.82 4.82 -6.86
CA ALA A 210 12.56 6.25 -6.90
C ALA A 210 12.14 6.86 -5.56
N LEU A 211 11.96 6.06 -4.49
CA LEU A 211 11.39 6.54 -3.23
C LEU A 211 12.29 7.58 -2.58
N LYS A 212 11.74 8.77 -2.31
CA LYS A 212 12.44 9.91 -1.68
C LYS A 212 11.90 10.19 -0.28
N TYR A 213 10.60 10.01 -0.06
CA TYR A 213 9.94 10.28 1.21
C TYR A 213 8.91 9.21 1.55
N ALA A 214 8.87 8.82 2.81
CA ALA A 214 7.77 8.08 3.41
C ALA A 214 7.63 8.48 4.88
N THR A 215 6.40 8.71 5.35
CA THR A 215 6.16 9.02 6.77
C THR A 215 6.45 7.81 7.67
N PHE A 216 6.04 6.62 7.24
CA PHE A 216 6.26 5.37 7.97
C PHE A 216 6.47 4.21 7.01
N ILE A 217 7.48 3.38 7.27
CA ILE A 217 7.78 2.18 6.50
C ILE A 217 7.82 0.98 7.44
N GLN A 218 7.07 -0.07 7.11
CA GLN A 218 7.11 -1.35 7.80
C GLN A 218 7.13 -2.49 6.78
N PHE A 219 8.14 -3.33 6.87
CA PHE A 219 8.21 -4.58 6.13
C PHE A 219 8.34 -5.75 7.11
N SER A 220 7.62 -6.84 6.86
CA SER A 220 7.77 -8.09 7.62
C SER A 220 7.66 -9.30 6.71
N GLY A 221 8.28 -10.42 7.09
CA GLY A 221 8.39 -11.64 6.29
C GLY A 221 9.81 -11.86 5.76
N VAL A 222 9.98 -12.87 4.91
CA VAL A 222 11.28 -13.19 4.29
C VAL A 222 11.53 -12.28 3.08
N ILE A 223 12.24 -11.18 3.33
CA ILE A 223 12.66 -10.21 2.30
C ILE A 223 13.91 -10.76 1.61
N THR A 224 13.80 -11.08 0.31
CA THR A 224 14.94 -11.58 -0.48
C THR A 224 15.67 -10.47 -1.24
N GLU A 225 14.93 -9.46 -1.67
CA GLU A 225 15.46 -8.30 -2.38
C GLU A 225 14.75 -7.05 -1.86
N CYS A 226 15.54 -6.01 -1.57
CA CYS A 226 15.03 -4.71 -1.15
C CYS A 226 15.84 -3.63 -1.85
N VAL A 227 15.23 -2.98 -2.84
CA VAL A 227 15.84 -1.87 -3.59
C VAL A 227 15.16 -0.58 -3.16
N ILE A 228 15.82 0.17 -2.27
CA ILE A 228 15.35 1.46 -1.79
C ILE A 228 16.54 2.42 -1.79
N SER A 229 16.39 3.58 -2.42
CA SER A 229 17.45 4.60 -2.50
C SER A 229 17.66 5.37 -1.19
N ILE A 230 16.77 5.18 -0.21
CA ILE A 230 16.83 5.78 1.13
C ILE A 230 17.52 4.81 2.10
N CYS A 231 18.45 5.31 2.91
CA CYS A 231 19.03 4.56 4.02
C CYS A 231 17.97 4.21 5.08
N ILE A 232 17.40 3.00 5.01
CA ILE A 232 16.45 2.50 6.02
C ILE A 232 17.22 1.69 7.07
N TYR A 233 17.02 2.04 8.34
CA TYR A 233 17.43 1.25 9.49
C TYR A 233 16.50 0.04 9.60
N ILE A 234 16.95 -1.13 9.13
CA ILE A 234 16.19 -2.38 9.29
C ILE A 234 16.37 -2.85 10.74
N SER A 235 15.36 -2.62 11.58
CA SER A 235 15.28 -3.24 12.90
C SER A 235 14.87 -4.71 12.72
N ARG A 236 15.84 -5.62 12.80
CA ARG A 236 15.51 -7.03 13.07
C ARG A 236 15.07 -7.15 14.53
N PRO A 237 13.99 -7.90 14.83
CA PRO A 237 13.66 -8.26 16.21
C PRO A 237 14.77 -9.09 16.86
#